data_AF-A0AAV5WQX4-F1
#
_entry.id   AF-A0AAV5WQX4-F1
#
_cell.length_a   1.000
_cell.length_b   1.000
_cell.length_c   1.000
_cell.angle_alpha   90.00
_cell.angle_beta   90.00
_cell.angle_gamma   90.00
#
_symmetry.space_group_name_H-M   'P 1'
#
loop_
_entity.id
_entity.type
_entity.pdbx_description
1 polymer ?
#
loop_
_entity_poly.entity_id
_entity_poly.type
_entity_poly.pdbx_seq_one_letter_code
_entity_poly.pdbx_strand_id
1 'polypeptide(L)'
;STGKPFSTGKPPYLPQPTYIYSDCLLVGATTIALCRELLALQSEYFTTLFYGPYMERAQDVKEIKEVQEEAFINFLQKLHKGALSSVESALDALVFCYRFMVPRLAQKVFPYLQEKSLAVGELPHALITVDQVANNEEIMAWILTQFPSKSKLIEAVHDTAPHLSSATIQICLKEIARMDELWESTKYSKIKTMLPSANNRYGDNWIGIHLTCCDSNGKMMDTDDGYYAVQHYS
;
A
#
# COMPACT_ATOMS: atom_id res chain seq x y z
N SER A 1 31.11 55.15 -37.72
CA SER A 1 30.96 55.57 -36.31
C SER A 1 30.60 54.35 -35.49
N THR A 2 31.30 54.17 -34.38
CA THR A 2 31.57 52.91 -33.66
C THR A 2 30.38 52.36 -32.87
N GLY A 3 30.06 51.08 -33.07
CA GLY A 3 29.18 50.33 -32.18
C GLY A 3 29.84 50.14 -30.82
N LYS A 4 29.17 50.58 -29.75
CA LYS A 4 29.63 50.34 -28.37
C LYS A 4 29.44 48.86 -28.02
N PRO A 5 30.42 48.19 -27.41
CA PRO A 5 30.24 46.84 -26.88
C PRO A 5 29.23 46.86 -25.74
N PHE A 6 28.34 45.86 -25.72
CA PHE A 6 27.44 45.62 -24.60
C PHE A 6 28.26 45.43 -23.33
N SER A 7 28.02 46.31 -22.36
CA SER A 7 28.55 46.19 -21.00
C SER A 7 28.18 44.83 -20.43
N THR A 8 29.19 44.05 -20.05
CA THR A 8 29.07 42.83 -19.25
C THR A 8 28.58 43.21 -17.84
N GLY A 9 27.31 43.57 -17.72
CA GLY A 9 26.66 43.75 -16.44
C GLY A 9 26.69 42.44 -15.67
N LYS A 10 27.09 42.48 -14.39
CA LYS A 10 26.95 41.35 -13.46
C LYS A 10 25.54 40.75 -13.62
N PRO A 11 25.40 39.42 -13.63
CA PRO A 11 24.07 38.81 -13.65
C PRO A 11 23.25 39.40 -12.50
N PRO A 12 21.94 39.69 -12.72
CA PRO A 12 21.10 40.23 -11.68
C PRO A 12 21.19 39.35 -10.44
N TYR A 13 21.39 39.97 -9.29
CA TYR A 13 21.43 39.27 -8.01
C TYR A 13 20.10 38.54 -7.84
N LEU A 14 20.12 37.21 -8.01
CA LEU A 14 18.98 36.39 -7.68
C LEU A 14 18.86 36.44 -6.15
N PRO A 15 17.73 36.91 -5.60
CA PRO A 15 17.53 36.89 -4.16
C PRO A 15 17.74 35.46 -3.69
N GLN A 16 18.66 35.27 -2.75
CA GLN A 16 18.86 33.95 -2.17
C GLN A 16 17.56 33.53 -1.46
N PRO A 17 17.17 32.24 -1.53
CA PRO A 17 15.99 31.75 -0.83
C PRO A 17 16.10 32.12 0.64
N THR A 18 15.26 33.04 1.10
CA THR A 18 15.19 33.40 2.50
C THR A 18 14.24 32.41 3.15
N TYR A 19 14.74 31.62 4.11
CA TYR A 19 13.89 30.73 4.88
C TYR A 19 12.97 31.57 5.75
N ILE A 20 11.68 31.58 5.42
CA ILE A 20 10.65 32.25 6.23
C ILE A 20 10.20 31.25 7.28
N TYR A 21 10.68 31.42 8.51
CA TYR A 21 10.18 30.71 9.67
C TYR A 21 9.23 31.64 10.43
N SER A 22 8.06 31.13 10.82
CA SER A 22 7.02 31.88 11.52
C SER A 22 6.54 31.21 12.80
N ASP A 23 6.92 29.95 13.03
CA ASP A 23 6.60 29.21 14.25
C ASP A 23 7.56 28.02 14.43
N CYS A 24 7.40 27.28 15.54
CA CYS A 24 8.12 26.04 15.79
C CYS A 24 7.21 24.95 16.35
N LEU A 25 7.56 23.69 16.08
CA LEU A 25 6.93 22.51 16.67
C LEU A 25 7.95 21.72 17.48
N LEU A 26 7.54 21.24 18.65
CA LEU A 26 8.30 20.25 19.40
C LEU A 26 7.93 18.85 18.90
N VAL A 27 8.91 18.07 18.46
CA VAL A 27 8.73 16.68 18.02
C VAL A 27 9.72 15.81 18.78
N GLY A 28 9.21 14.99 19.70
CA GLY A 28 10.05 14.29 20.66
C GLY A 28 10.83 15.29 21.54
N ALA A 29 12.15 15.30 21.41
CA ALA A 29 13.03 16.21 22.15
C ALA A 29 13.51 17.42 21.32
N THR A 30 13.10 17.52 20.05
CA THR A 30 13.65 18.49 19.11
C THR A 30 12.64 19.54 18.70
N THR A 31 13.06 20.80 18.71
CA THR A 31 12.27 21.92 18.22
C THR A 31 12.58 22.18 16.75
N ILE A 32 11.58 22.06 15.89
CA ILE A 32 11.70 22.24 14.43
C ILE A 32 11.12 23.60 14.05
N ALA A 33 11.93 24.49 13.50
CA ALA A 33 11.49 25.76 12.95
C ALA A 33 10.80 25.57 11.58
N LEU A 34 9.65 26.20 11.38
CA LEU A 34 8.84 26.03 10.18
C LEU A 34 8.02 27.27 9.82
N CYS A 35 7.36 27.22 8.66
CA CYS A 35 6.39 28.23 8.25
C CYS A 35 4.97 27.73 8.53
N ARG A 36 4.32 28.23 9.59
CA ARG A 36 2.97 27.79 9.97
C ARG A 36 1.93 28.11 8.90
N GLU A 37 2.08 29.23 8.19
CA GLU A 37 1.15 29.65 7.13
C GLU A 37 1.17 28.64 5.98
N LEU A 38 2.36 28.14 5.60
CA LEU A 38 2.49 27.11 4.57
C LEU A 38 1.88 25.78 5.02
N LEU A 39 2.07 25.38 6.28
CA LEU A 39 1.47 24.15 6.80
C LEU A 39 -0.05 24.24 6.85
N ALA A 40 -0.59 25.32 7.39
CA ALA A 40 -2.03 25.54 7.45
C ALA A 40 -2.67 25.57 6.06
N LEU A 41 -2.00 26.19 5.07
CA LEU A 41 -2.49 26.21 3.69
C LEU A 41 -2.64 24.79 3.08
N GLN A 42 -1.82 23.83 3.52
CA GLN A 42 -1.81 22.47 2.98
C GLN A 42 -2.60 21.46 3.84
N SER A 43 -2.99 21.83 5.06
CA SER A 43 -3.50 20.91 6.08
C SER A 43 -4.55 21.58 6.96
N GLU A 44 -5.72 20.97 7.03
CA GLU A 44 -6.76 21.38 7.98
C GLU A 44 -6.33 21.13 9.42
N TYR A 45 -5.61 20.02 9.66
CA TYR A 45 -5.03 19.72 10.98
C TYR A 45 -4.13 20.87 11.46
N PHE A 46 -3.16 21.31 10.63
CA PHE A 46 -2.28 22.41 11.01
C PHE A 46 -3.01 23.75 11.06
N THR A 47 -4.04 23.96 10.24
CA THR A 47 -4.90 25.15 10.37
C THR A 47 -5.52 25.22 11.75
N THR A 48 -6.11 24.12 12.21
CA THR A 48 -6.70 24.02 13.55
C THR A 48 -5.64 24.14 14.65
N LEU A 49 -4.46 23.52 14.49
CA LEU A 49 -3.38 23.59 15.47
C LEU A 49 -2.86 25.03 15.68
N PHE A 50 -2.68 25.79 14.60
CA PHE A 50 -2.08 27.13 14.68
C PHE A 50 -3.11 28.26 14.86
N TYR A 51 -4.30 28.11 14.28
CA TYR A 51 -5.31 29.18 14.23
C TYR A 51 -6.64 28.82 14.91
N GLY A 52 -6.79 27.57 15.38
CA GLY A 52 -7.98 27.13 16.07
C GLY A 52 -8.18 27.80 17.44
N PRO A 53 -9.38 27.66 18.02
CA PRO A 53 -9.75 28.30 19.28
C PRO A 53 -9.21 27.56 20.52
N TYR A 54 -8.43 26.49 20.36
CA TYR A 54 -7.99 25.62 21.44
C TYR A 54 -6.91 26.25 22.32
N MET A 55 -6.82 25.76 23.57
CA MET A 55 -5.87 26.23 24.59
C MET A 55 -4.39 26.11 24.19
N GLU A 56 -4.07 25.27 23.19
CA GLU A 56 -2.74 25.14 22.58
C GLU A 56 -2.25 26.46 21.97
N ARG A 57 -3.15 27.40 21.66
CA ARG A 57 -2.79 28.75 21.24
C ARG A 57 -2.05 29.54 22.34
N ALA A 58 -2.28 29.20 23.61
CA ALA A 58 -1.63 29.83 24.75
C ALA A 58 -0.27 29.19 25.09
N GLN A 59 0.10 28.08 24.45
CA GLN A 59 1.43 27.50 24.56
C GLN A 59 2.34 28.07 23.46
N ASP A 60 3.51 28.56 23.87
CA ASP A 60 4.50 29.14 22.95
C ASP A 60 5.04 28.09 21.96
N VAL A 61 5.05 26.81 22.34
CA VAL A 61 5.52 25.70 21.51
C VAL A 61 4.46 24.61 21.47
N LYS A 62 3.99 24.25 20.27
CA LYS A 62 3.03 23.14 20.08
C LYS A 62 3.80 21.84 19.89
N GLU A 63 3.34 20.78 20.54
CA GLU A 63 3.99 19.47 20.51
C GLU A 63 3.27 18.51 19.54
N ILE A 64 4.03 17.85 18.67
CA ILE A 64 3.56 16.72 17.86
C ILE A 64 4.00 15.42 18.53
N LYS A 65 3.04 14.70 19.09
CA LYS A 65 3.27 13.45 19.82
C LYS A 65 3.22 12.23 18.91
N GLU A 66 3.81 11.13 19.39
CA GLU A 66 3.73 9.79 18.76
C GLU A 66 4.19 9.77 17.30
N VAL A 67 5.25 10.52 17.00
CA VAL A 67 5.88 10.58 15.68
C VAL A 67 7.40 10.53 15.86
N GLN A 68 8.08 9.74 15.03
CA GLN A 68 9.53 9.74 14.94
C GLN A 68 10.01 11.02 14.25
N GLU A 69 10.96 11.71 14.88
CA GLU A 69 11.45 13.03 14.45
C GLU A 69 11.94 13.03 13.00
N GLU A 70 12.81 12.10 12.64
CA GLU A 70 13.39 12.00 11.30
C GLU A 70 12.31 11.76 10.23
N ALA A 71 11.34 10.88 10.52
CA ALA A 71 10.23 10.61 9.63
C ALA A 71 9.36 11.86 9.42
N PHE A 72 9.13 12.66 10.48
CA PHE A 72 8.39 13.92 10.38
C PHE A 72 9.14 14.97 9.55
N ILE A 73 10.44 15.14 9.77
CA ILE A 73 11.27 16.07 8.98
C ILE A 73 11.24 15.67 7.50
N ASN A 74 11.39 14.38 7.21
CA ASN A 74 11.31 13.85 5.85
C ASN A 74 9.94 14.11 5.21
N PHE A 75 8.86 14.01 5.97
CA PHE A 75 7.53 14.39 5.53
C PHE A 75 7.41 15.90 5.22
N LEU A 76 7.90 16.77 6.10
CA LEU A 76 7.89 18.23 5.85
C LEU A 76 8.66 18.59 4.58
N GLN A 77 9.82 17.96 4.35
CA GLN A 77 10.59 18.19 3.13
C GLN A 77 9.81 17.80 1.86
N LYS A 78 9.06 16.71 1.90
CA LYS A 78 8.19 16.27 0.80
C LYS A 78 7.02 17.22 0.60
N LEU A 79 6.43 17.70 1.69
CA LEU A 79 5.36 18.69 1.63
C LEU A 79 5.81 19.98 0.95
N HIS A 80 7.06 20.43 1.21
CA HIS A 80 7.62 21.63 0.62
C HIS A 80 8.13 21.44 -0.81
N LYS A 81 8.87 20.35 -1.09
CA LYS A 81 9.55 20.15 -2.38
C LYS A 81 8.73 19.32 -3.38
N GLY A 82 7.76 18.56 -2.90
CA GLY A 82 6.93 17.67 -3.70
C GLY A 82 7.64 16.44 -4.27
N ALA A 83 8.92 16.22 -3.94
CA ALA A 83 9.72 15.12 -4.49
C ALA A 83 9.60 13.86 -3.62
N LEU A 84 9.21 12.75 -4.25
CA LEU A 84 9.23 11.40 -3.66
C LEU A 84 10.46 10.65 -4.19
N SER A 85 11.34 10.21 -3.29
CA SER A 85 12.64 9.63 -3.64
C SER A 85 12.65 8.10 -3.71
N SER A 86 11.76 7.43 -2.99
CA SER A 86 11.63 5.97 -2.97
C SER A 86 10.21 5.54 -2.59
N VAL A 87 9.90 4.26 -2.80
CA VAL A 87 8.63 3.62 -2.43
C VAL A 87 8.40 3.65 -0.93
N GLU A 88 9.39 3.21 -0.13
CA GLU A 88 9.38 3.30 1.34
C GLU A 88 9.06 4.73 1.81
N SER A 89 9.81 5.71 1.29
CA SER A 89 9.61 7.13 1.59
C SER A 89 8.21 7.64 1.20
N ALA A 90 7.58 7.05 0.18
CA ALA A 90 6.23 7.38 -0.25
C ALA A 90 5.18 6.72 0.66
N LEU A 91 5.40 5.46 1.10
CA LEU A 91 4.56 4.78 2.10
C LEU A 91 4.55 5.56 3.43
N ASP A 92 5.70 5.98 3.93
CA ASP A 92 5.78 6.82 5.14
C ASP A 92 5.04 8.14 4.97
N ALA A 93 5.22 8.79 3.82
CA ALA A 93 4.55 10.05 3.53
C ALA A 93 3.02 9.89 3.51
N LEU A 94 2.52 8.73 3.06
CA LEU A 94 1.11 8.42 3.02
C LEU A 94 0.51 8.44 4.43
N VAL A 95 1.15 7.78 5.41
CA VAL A 95 0.71 7.79 6.83
C VAL A 95 0.55 9.21 7.34
N PHE A 96 1.54 10.06 7.10
CA PHE A 96 1.50 11.46 7.52
C PHE A 96 0.45 12.28 6.78
N CYS A 97 0.19 12.00 5.51
CA CYS A 97 -0.85 12.70 4.77
C CYS A 97 -2.23 12.47 5.36
N TYR A 98 -2.53 11.24 5.78
CA TYR A 98 -3.82 10.97 6.42
C TYR A 98 -3.86 11.47 7.86
N ARG A 99 -2.80 11.24 8.63
CA ARG A 99 -2.69 11.71 10.01
C ARG A 99 -2.83 13.23 10.14
N PHE A 100 -2.17 13.97 9.26
CA PHE A 100 -2.16 15.44 9.27
C PHE A 100 -3.08 16.04 8.21
N MET A 101 -4.02 15.27 7.65
CA MET A 101 -5.03 15.76 6.71
C MET A 101 -4.45 16.61 5.57
N VAL A 102 -3.49 16.05 4.83
CA VAL A 102 -2.79 16.69 3.69
C VAL A 102 -3.22 16.02 2.37
N PRO A 103 -4.45 16.24 1.90
CA PRO A 103 -5.03 15.51 0.77
C PRO A 103 -4.28 15.73 -0.54
N ARG A 104 -3.72 16.93 -0.76
CA ARG A 104 -2.98 17.25 -1.98
C ARG A 104 -1.69 16.45 -2.14
N LEU A 105 -1.04 16.11 -1.03
CA LEU A 105 0.14 15.26 -1.06
C LEU A 105 -0.27 13.78 -1.20
N ALA A 106 -1.32 13.33 -0.51
CA ALA A 106 -1.88 11.98 -0.70
C ALA A 106 -2.22 11.69 -2.17
N GLN A 107 -2.86 12.64 -2.86
CA GLN A 107 -3.20 12.56 -4.29
C GLN A 107 -1.99 12.41 -5.22
N LYS A 108 -0.78 12.75 -4.76
CA LYS A 108 0.48 12.56 -5.52
C LYS A 108 1.19 11.28 -5.12
N VAL A 109 1.13 10.93 -3.84
CA VAL A 109 1.80 9.76 -3.27
C VAL A 109 1.22 8.47 -3.84
N PHE A 110 -0.12 8.34 -3.87
CA PHE A 110 -0.72 7.08 -4.31
C PHE A 110 -0.45 6.76 -5.79
N PRO A 111 -0.60 7.69 -6.75
CA PRO A 111 -0.19 7.44 -8.14
C PRO A 111 1.29 7.10 -8.30
N TYR A 112 2.17 7.72 -7.49
CA TYR A 112 3.59 7.39 -7.50
C TYR A 112 3.85 5.95 -7.06
N LEU A 113 3.18 5.49 -6.00
CA LEU A 113 3.27 4.10 -5.53
C LEU A 113 2.78 3.11 -6.59
N GLN A 114 1.68 3.44 -7.28
CA GLN A 114 1.15 2.64 -8.39
C GLN A 114 2.13 2.56 -9.57
N GLU A 115 2.76 3.67 -9.94
CA GLU A 115 3.74 3.71 -11.04
C GLU A 115 4.98 2.85 -10.73
N LYS A 116 5.50 2.94 -9.50
CA LYS A 116 6.72 2.22 -9.12
C LYS A 116 6.51 0.74 -8.85
N SER A 117 5.28 0.33 -8.52
CA SER A 117 4.94 -1.01 -8.02
C SER A 117 5.69 -1.36 -6.73
N LEU A 118 5.11 -2.24 -5.92
CA LEU A 118 5.76 -2.71 -4.70
C LEU A 118 6.59 -3.96 -5.00
N ALA A 119 7.84 -3.99 -4.56
CA ALA A 119 8.59 -5.23 -4.55
C ALA A 119 7.96 -6.22 -3.55
N VAL A 120 8.06 -7.52 -3.81
CA VAL A 120 7.44 -8.56 -2.96
C VAL A 120 7.89 -8.44 -1.50
N GLY A 121 9.15 -8.05 -1.26
CA GLY A 121 9.69 -7.83 0.09
C GLY A 121 9.15 -6.59 0.80
N GLU A 122 8.55 -5.64 0.08
CA GLU A 122 7.98 -4.40 0.64
C GLU A 122 6.51 -4.58 1.04
N LEU A 123 5.82 -5.59 0.51
CA LEU A 123 4.39 -5.83 0.74
C LEU A 123 4.01 -6.00 2.23
N PRO A 124 4.77 -6.74 3.06
CA PRO A 124 4.43 -6.86 4.48
C PRO A 124 4.47 -5.50 5.21
N HIS A 125 5.49 -4.69 4.92
CA HIS A 125 5.61 -3.35 5.49
C HIS A 125 4.50 -2.42 4.97
N ALA A 126 4.14 -2.51 3.70
CA ALA A 126 3.04 -1.76 3.13
C ALA A 126 1.69 -2.09 3.80
N LEU A 127 1.43 -3.37 4.12
CA LEU A 127 0.23 -3.78 4.86
C LEU A 127 0.15 -3.12 6.24
N ILE A 128 1.23 -3.19 7.02
CA ILE A 128 1.29 -2.55 8.34
C ILE A 128 1.09 -1.04 8.23
N THR A 129 1.74 -0.42 7.24
CA THR A 129 1.70 1.02 7.03
C THR A 129 0.30 1.49 6.70
N VAL A 130 -0.38 0.78 5.79
CA VAL A 130 -1.72 1.16 5.34
C VAL A 130 -2.78 0.82 6.38
N ASP A 131 -2.59 -0.17 7.25
CA ASP A 131 -3.47 -0.43 8.40
C ASP A 131 -3.64 0.80 9.33
N GLN A 132 -2.60 1.63 9.45
CA GLN A 132 -2.62 2.84 10.27
C GLN A 132 -3.34 4.02 9.61
N VAL A 133 -3.73 3.89 8.34
CA VAL A 133 -4.32 4.94 7.54
C VAL A 133 -5.85 4.87 7.59
N ALA A 134 -6.52 5.97 7.91
CA ALA A 134 -7.98 6.05 7.82
C ALA A 134 -8.45 6.05 6.36
N ASN A 135 -9.61 5.44 6.08
CA ASN A 135 -10.19 5.34 4.72
C ASN A 135 -9.22 4.71 3.71
N ASN A 136 -8.53 3.65 4.12
CA ASN A 136 -7.46 2.99 3.37
C ASN A 136 -7.94 1.93 2.36
N GLU A 137 -9.25 1.77 2.15
CA GLU A 137 -9.83 0.64 1.42
C GLU A 137 -9.26 0.49 0.00
N GLU A 138 -9.12 1.60 -0.73
CA GLU A 138 -8.57 1.60 -2.09
C GLU A 138 -7.10 1.17 -2.12
N ILE A 139 -6.30 1.68 -1.17
CA ILE A 139 -4.87 1.42 -1.09
C ILE A 139 -4.63 -0.01 -0.62
N MET A 140 -5.41 -0.48 0.35
CA MET A 140 -5.38 -1.86 0.83
C MET A 140 -5.75 -2.83 -0.28
N ALA A 141 -6.84 -2.57 -1.02
CA ALA A 141 -7.22 -3.38 -2.17
C ALA A 141 -6.10 -3.41 -3.22
N TRP A 142 -5.49 -2.26 -3.53
CA TRP A 142 -4.35 -2.20 -4.44
C TRP A 142 -3.16 -3.04 -3.94
N ILE A 143 -2.73 -2.89 -2.68
CA ILE A 143 -1.63 -3.70 -2.09
C ILE A 143 -1.90 -5.19 -2.23
N LEU A 144 -3.13 -5.62 -1.92
CA LEU A 144 -3.51 -7.03 -2.01
C LEU A 144 -3.37 -7.58 -3.43
N THR A 145 -3.63 -6.77 -4.47
CA THR A 145 -3.40 -7.17 -5.87
C THR A 145 -1.92 -7.35 -6.23
N GLN A 146 -1.00 -6.78 -5.45
CA GLN A 146 0.43 -6.86 -5.72
C GLN A 146 1.05 -8.19 -5.24
N PHE A 147 0.33 -8.99 -4.45
CA PHE A 147 0.83 -10.29 -4.01
C PHE A 147 0.88 -11.29 -5.16
N PRO A 148 2.05 -11.90 -5.45
CA PRO A 148 2.20 -12.77 -6.61
C PRO A 148 1.48 -14.12 -6.45
N SER A 149 1.17 -14.52 -5.22
CA SER A 149 0.46 -15.76 -4.93
C SER A 149 -0.22 -15.72 -3.57
N LYS A 150 -1.24 -16.58 -3.41
CA LYS A 150 -1.90 -16.85 -2.12
C LYS A 150 -0.91 -17.21 -1.02
N SER A 151 0.07 -18.07 -1.33
CA SER A 151 1.09 -18.48 -0.35
C SER A 151 1.89 -17.30 0.18
N LYS A 152 2.24 -16.34 -0.69
CA LYS A 152 2.99 -15.15 -0.29
C LYS A 152 2.15 -14.18 0.53
N LEU A 153 0.85 -14.08 0.26
CA LEU A 153 -0.07 -13.32 1.09
C LEU A 153 -0.22 -13.96 2.48
N ILE A 154 -0.37 -15.29 2.57
CA ILE A 154 -0.45 -15.99 3.87
C ILE A 154 0.82 -15.78 4.70
N GLU A 155 1.99 -15.94 4.10
CA GLU A 155 3.29 -15.70 4.74
C GLU A 155 3.37 -14.28 5.30
N ALA A 156 3.05 -13.26 4.47
CA ALA A 156 3.07 -11.87 4.91
C ALA A 156 2.07 -11.59 6.04
N VAL A 157 0.84 -12.12 5.97
CA VAL A 157 -0.18 -11.95 7.01
C VAL A 157 0.26 -12.62 8.32
N HIS A 158 0.82 -13.82 8.26
CA HIS A 158 1.35 -14.52 9.42
C HIS A 158 2.44 -13.70 10.11
N ASP A 159 3.41 -13.19 9.34
CA ASP A 159 4.56 -12.47 9.87
C ASP A 159 4.19 -11.08 10.41
N THR A 160 3.14 -10.47 9.88
CA THR A 160 2.69 -9.13 10.27
C THR A 160 1.51 -9.12 11.22
N ALA A 161 0.86 -10.26 11.50
CA ALA A 161 -0.33 -10.37 12.35
C ALA A 161 -0.21 -9.66 13.71
N PRO A 162 0.93 -9.67 14.43
CA PRO A 162 1.07 -8.95 15.71
C PRO A 162 0.95 -7.42 15.57
N HIS A 163 1.09 -6.88 14.36
CA HIS A 163 1.13 -5.46 14.05
C HIS A 163 -0.08 -4.97 13.27
N LEU A 164 -1.00 -5.86 12.90
CA LEU A 164 -2.19 -5.53 12.13
C LEU A 164 -3.43 -5.46 13.03
N SER A 165 -4.32 -4.52 12.74
CA SER A 165 -5.66 -4.50 13.30
C SER A 165 -6.45 -5.75 12.90
N SER A 166 -7.41 -6.15 13.75
CA SER A 166 -8.30 -7.26 13.43
C SER A 166 -9.11 -7.02 12.15
N ALA A 167 -9.42 -5.76 11.84
CA ALA A 167 -10.13 -5.39 10.61
C ALA A 167 -9.29 -5.71 9.36
N THR A 168 -8.02 -5.32 9.36
CA THR A 168 -7.10 -5.61 8.25
C THR A 168 -6.83 -7.10 8.11
N ILE A 169 -6.69 -7.84 9.22
CA ILE A 169 -6.57 -9.30 9.18
C ILE A 169 -7.81 -9.91 8.50
N GLN A 170 -9.02 -9.47 8.85
CA GLN A 170 -10.25 -9.97 8.22
C GLN A 170 -10.31 -9.67 6.72
N ILE A 171 -9.86 -8.48 6.29
CA ILE A 171 -9.76 -8.13 4.86
C ILE A 171 -8.80 -9.09 4.15
N CYS A 172 -7.62 -9.32 4.73
CA CYS A 172 -6.62 -10.24 4.16
C CYS A 172 -7.17 -11.68 4.06
N LEU A 173 -7.85 -12.17 5.09
CA LEU A 173 -8.44 -13.51 5.10
C LEU A 173 -9.55 -13.66 4.05
N LYS A 174 -10.38 -12.64 3.86
CA LYS A 174 -11.40 -12.62 2.79
C LYS A 174 -10.74 -12.68 1.42
N GLU A 175 -9.64 -11.96 1.22
CA GLU A 175 -8.90 -11.99 -0.04
C GLU A 175 -8.26 -13.36 -0.30
N ILE A 176 -7.68 -13.98 0.73
CA ILE A 176 -7.14 -15.35 0.66
C ILE A 176 -8.23 -16.35 0.23
N ALA A 177 -9.44 -16.25 0.80
CA ALA A 177 -10.57 -17.10 0.43
C ALA A 177 -11.02 -16.85 -1.03
N ARG A 178 -11.07 -15.58 -1.45
CA ARG A 178 -11.39 -15.20 -2.84
C ARG A 178 -10.41 -15.78 -3.85
N MET A 179 -9.11 -15.83 -3.50
CA MET A 179 -8.09 -16.44 -4.35
C MET A 179 -8.30 -17.96 -4.53
N ASP A 180 -8.87 -18.66 -3.54
CA ASP A 180 -9.20 -20.10 -3.65
C ASP A 180 -10.35 -20.36 -4.61
N GLU A 181 -11.41 -19.55 -4.56
CA GLU A 181 -12.55 -19.68 -5.47
C GLU A 181 -12.13 -19.45 -6.94
N LEU A 182 -11.20 -18.53 -7.18
CA LEU A 182 -10.61 -18.29 -8.50
C LEU A 182 -9.76 -19.46 -8.98
N TRP A 183 -8.98 -20.07 -8.09
CA TRP A 183 -8.18 -21.25 -8.42
C TRP A 183 -9.06 -22.42 -8.82
N GLU A 184 -10.08 -22.75 -8.01
CA GLU A 184 -11.00 -23.85 -8.31
C GLU A 184 -11.76 -23.60 -9.61
N SER A 185 -12.36 -22.42 -9.81
CA SER A 185 -13.08 -22.10 -11.05
C SER A 185 -12.20 -22.16 -12.31
N THR A 186 -10.93 -21.75 -12.22
CA THR A 186 -9.96 -21.82 -13.33
C THR A 186 -9.54 -23.27 -13.62
N LYS A 187 -9.38 -24.11 -12.59
CA LYS A 187 -9.05 -25.53 -12.74
C LYS A 187 -10.22 -26.31 -13.36
N TYR A 188 -11.45 -26.10 -12.87
CA TYR A 188 -12.65 -26.73 -13.41
C TYR A 188 -12.91 -26.33 -14.87
N SER A 189 -12.72 -25.05 -15.22
CA SER A 189 -12.89 -24.60 -16.61
C SER A 189 -11.84 -25.18 -17.57
N LYS A 190 -10.57 -25.29 -17.16
CA LYS A 190 -9.53 -25.98 -17.96
C LYS A 190 -9.80 -27.47 -18.15
N ILE A 191 -10.26 -28.16 -17.11
CA ILE A 191 -10.65 -29.57 -17.23
C ILE A 191 -11.83 -29.72 -18.20
N LYS A 192 -12.84 -28.84 -18.09
CA LYS A 192 -14.01 -28.82 -18.97
C LYS A 192 -13.68 -28.51 -20.44
N THR A 193 -12.66 -27.70 -20.72
CA THR A 193 -12.22 -27.41 -22.10
C THR A 193 -11.32 -28.50 -22.68
N MET A 194 -10.67 -29.32 -21.85
CA MET A 194 -9.89 -30.49 -22.29
C MET A 194 -10.76 -31.72 -22.61
N LEU A 195 -11.98 -31.80 -22.04
CA LEU A 195 -12.91 -32.93 -22.23
C LEU A 195 -13.43 -33.11 -23.68
N PRO A 196 -13.83 -32.07 -24.44
CA PRO A 196 -14.31 -32.24 -25.82
C PRO A 196 -13.21 -32.70 -26.80
N SER A 197 -11.94 -32.42 -26.51
CA SER A 197 -10.81 -32.83 -27.35
C SER A 197 -10.46 -34.33 -27.22
N ALA A 198 -10.86 -34.96 -26.12
CA ALA A 198 -10.64 -36.38 -25.85
C ALA A 198 -11.80 -37.27 -26.37
N ASN A 199 -13.03 -36.76 -26.37
CA ASN A 199 -14.23 -37.49 -26.80
C ASN A 199 -14.29 -37.83 -28.30
N ASN A 200 -13.39 -37.26 -29.13
CA ASN A 200 -13.39 -37.49 -30.58
C ASN A 200 -12.32 -38.48 -31.05
N ARG A 201 -11.61 -39.19 -30.15
CA ARG A 201 -10.51 -40.09 -30.53
C ARG A 201 -10.57 -41.54 -30.04
N TYR A 202 -11.52 -41.94 -29.19
CA TYR A 202 -11.56 -43.32 -28.68
C TYR A 202 -13.00 -43.84 -28.59
N GLY A 203 -13.28 -44.91 -29.34
CA GLY A 203 -14.57 -45.61 -29.36
C GLY A 203 -14.78 -46.53 -28.15
N ASP A 204 -16.02 -46.55 -27.67
CA ASP A 204 -16.82 -47.54 -26.91
C ASP A 204 -16.21 -48.51 -25.87
N ASN A 205 -14.93 -48.46 -25.52
CA ASN A 205 -14.38 -49.27 -24.43
C ASN A 205 -13.82 -48.39 -23.31
N TRP A 206 -14.66 -48.10 -22.31
CA TRP A 206 -14.24 -47.49 -21.06
C TRP A 206 -14.39 -48.49 -19.91
N ILE A 207 -13.33 -48.61 -19.09
CA ILE A 207 -13.41 -49.18 -17.74
C ILE A 207 -13.51 -47.98 -16.79
N GLY A 208 -14.63 -47.87 -16.08
CA GLY A 208 -14.77 -46.89 -15.00
C GLY A 208 -13.95 -47.33 -13.79
N ILE A 209 -12.97 -46.52 -13.38
CA ILE A 209 -12.29 -46.70 -12.09
C ILE A 209 -12.94 -45.73 -11.11
N HIS A 210 -13.65 -46.29 -10.12
CA HIS A 210 -14.24 -45.54 -9.02
C HIS A 210 -13.15 -45.33 -7.96
N LEU A 211 -12.74 -44.08 -7.72
CA LEU A 211 -11.88 -43.78 -6.58
C LEU A 211 -12.76 -43.56 -5.36
N THR A 212 -12.68 -44.48 -4.42
CA THR A 212 -13.38 -44.38 -3.15
C THR A 212 -12.43 -43.82 -2.09
N CYS A 213 -12.79 -42.69 -1.50
CA CYS A 213 -12.06 -42.14 -0.36
C CYS A 213 -12.62 -42.75 0.93
N CYS A 214 -11.75 -43.33 1.75
CA CYS A 214 -12.11 -43.78 3.10
C CYS A 214 -11.60 -42.78 4.14
N ASP A 215 -12.32 -42.65 5.25
CA ASP A 215 -11.87 -41.88 6.40
C ASP A 215 -10.72 -42.58 7.14
N SER A 216 -10.18 -41.91 8.18
CA SER A 216 -9.12 -42.43 9.03
C SER A 216 -9.45 -43.75 9.75
N ASN A 217 -10.72 -44.17 9.75
CA ASN A 217 -11.20 -45.45 10.30
C ASN A 217 -11.57 -46.48 9.22
N GLY A 218 -11.28 -46.18 7.94
CA GLY A 218 -11.57 -47.07 6.82
C GLY A 218 -13.04 -47.06 6.36
N LYS A 219 -13.88 -46.14 6.87
CA LYS A 219 -15.27 -46.01 6.41
C LYS A 219 -15.30 -45.21 5.11
N MET A 220 -15.96 -45.75 4.08
CA MET A 220 -16.18 -45.04 2.83
C MET A 220 -16.92 -43.72 3.09
N MET A 221 -16.36 -42.62 2.59
CA MET A 221 -17.04 -41.33 2.56
C MET A 221 -17.91 -41.29 1.30
N ASP A 222 -19.19 -40.93 1.45
CA ASP A 222 -20.04 -40.59 0.31
C ASP A 222 -19.43 -39.35 -0.37
N THR A 223 -18.81 -39.56 -1.53
CA THR A 223 -18.40 -38.48 -2.41
C THR A 223 -19.44 -38.40 -3.53
N ASP A 224 -20.14 -37.27 -3.64
CA ASP A 224 -20.96 -36.95 -4.80
C ASP A 224 -20.16 -37.20 -6.08
N ASP A 225 -20.76 -37.97 -7.00
CA ASP A 225 -20.16 -38.61 -8.18
C ASP A 225 -19.19 -37.71 -8.97
N GLY A 226 -17.89 -37.88 -8.73
CA GLY A 226 -16.81 -37.26 -9.50
C GLY A 226 -16.04 -38.29 -10.31
N TYR A 227 -16.27 -38.37 -11.62
CA TYR A 227 -15.49 -39.22 -12.53
C TYR A 227 -14.12 -38.59 -12.85
N TYR A 228 -13.03 -39.33 -12.64
CA TYR A 228 -11.68 -38.92 -13.05
C TYR A 228 -11.01 -40.02 -13.88
N ALA A 229 -10.49 -39.65 -15.06
CA ALA A 229 -9.73 -40.53 -15.94
C ALA A 229 -8.22 -40.38 -15.69
N VAL A 230 -7.51 -41.50 -15.56
CA VAL A 230 -6.03 -41.53 -15.49
C VAL A 230 -5.49 -42.51 -16.52
N GLN A 231 -4.51 -42.06 -17.30
CA GLN A 231 -3.87 -42.77 -18.40
C GLN A 231 -2.81 -43.74 -17.86
N HIS A 232 -2.94 -45.04 -18.13
CA HIS A 232 -1.88 -46.02 -17.91
C HIS A 232 -0.86 -45.95 -19.06
N TYR A 233 0.42 -45.75 -18.75
CA TYR A 233 1.51 -46.08 -19.66
C TYR A 233 1.97 -47.51 -19.38
N SER A 234 1.71 -48.37 -20.37
CA SER A 234 2.22 -49.74 -20.63
C SER A 234 2.13 -50.76 -19.49
#